data_AF-A0A1Y1QAF4-F1
#
_entry.id   AF-A0A1Y1QAF4-F1
#
_cell.length_a   1.000
_cell.length_b   1.000
_cell.length_c   1.000
_cell.angle_alpha   90.00
_cell.angle_beta   90.00
_cell.angle_gamma   90.00
#
_symmetry.space_group_name_H-M   'P 1'
#
loop_
_entity.id
_entity.type
_entity.pdbx_description
1 polymer ?
#
loop_
_entity_poly.entity_id
_entity_poly.type
_entity_poly.pdbx_seq_one_letter_code
_entity_poly.pdbx_strand_id
1 'polypeptide(L)'
;MPDVWELQYGLNPLDAADAAADKDGDGYSNQQEYMARSDPNDPASKPAPLRLGSNLGGISDWSTQRPFTNLFKQSRPWLTQCDNSRDSDCNGRWETNENAKLDLDADGWVKSLPAPAEPGYSIAGTVLDVPKNFPSGRYLLLYEGEGTLQYKLGAQKLSAESTAGRDVLDIDVNRGLIHIQITATDPNKSGNYLRNLRLIREADEAT
;
A
#
# COMPACT_ATOMS: atom_id res chain seq x y z
N MET A 1 8.10 14.73 38.04
CA MET A 1 7.88 13.27 37.84
C MET A 1 7.86 12.66 39.23
N PRO A 2 7.92 11.33 39.48
CA PRO A 2 8.13 10.85 40.85
C PRO A 2 9.57 11.08 41.31
N ASP A 3 9.77 11.52 42.55
CA ASP A 3 11.08 11.76 43.14
C ASP A 3 12.04 10.58 42.98
N VAL A 4 11.52 9.36 43.08
CA VAL A 4 12.31 8.12 42.94
C VAL A 4 12.89 7.97 41.53
N TRP A 5 12.12 8.36 40.52
CA TRP A 5 12.58 8.39 39.13
C TRP A 5 13.62 9.48 38.93
N GLU A 6 13.34 10.68 39.44
CA GLU A 6 14.26 11.81 39.33
C GLU A 6 15.63 11.49 39.98
N LEU A 7 15.64 10.90 41.18
CA LEU A 7 16.87 10.45 41.84
C LEU A 7 17.60 9.33 41.07
N GLN A 8 16.87 8.38 40.49
CA GLN A 8 17.45 7.27 39.73
C GLN A 8 18.24 7.77 38.51
N TYR A 9 17.73 8.79 37.83
CA TYR A 9 18.34 9.32 36.60
C TYR A 9 19.14 10.61 36.84
N GLY A 10 19.36 11.00 38.10
CA GLY A 10 20.16 12.19 38.46
C GLY A 10 19.52 13.51 38.04
N LEU A 11 18.18 13.57 38.04
CA LEU A 11 17.37 14.78 37.98
C LEU A 11 17.15 15.31 39.41
N ASN A 12 16.59 16.51 39.54
CA ASN A 12 16.38 17.20 40.81
C ASN A 12 14.91 17.15 41.24
N PRO A 13 14.54 16.36 42.26
CA PRO A 13 13.15 16.28 42.75
C PRO A 13 12.59 17.60 43.29
N LEU A 14 13.45 18.57 43.60
CA LEU A 14 13.04 19.90 44.09
C LEU A 14 12.88 20.92 42.96
N ASP A 15 13.17 20.55 41.70
CA ASP A 15 13.08 21.43 40.54
C ASP A 15 12.18 20.82 39.46
N ALA A 16 10.89 21.15 39.54
CA ALA A 16 9.91 20.67 38.57
C ALA A 16 10.15 21.15 37.12
N ALA A 17 11.02 22.14 36.89
CA ALA A 17 11.33 22.62 35.55
C ALA A 17 12.23 21.65 34.77
N ASP A 18 12.98 20.78 35.47
CA ASP A 18 13.84 19.79 34.83
C ASP A 18 13.03 18.73 34.05
N ALA A 19 11.76 18.53 34.39
CA ALA A 19 10.83 17.68 33.65
C ALA A 19 10.67 18.10 32.18
N ALA A 20 10.81 19.39 31.90
CA ALA A 20 10.74 19.95 30.56
C ALA A 20 12.12 20.06 29.89
N ALA A 21 13.21 19.81 30.61
CA ALA A 21 14.55 19.77 30.04
C ALA A 21 14.77 18.49 29.25
N ASP A 22 15.64 18.59 28.26
CA ASP A 22 16.20 17.47 27.48
C ASP A 22 17.62 17.25 27.99
N LYS A 23 17.81 16.18 28.77
CA LYS A 23 19.03 15.98 29.55
C LYS A 23 20.16 15.40 28.69
N ASP A 24 19.84 14.46 27.81
CA ASP A 24 20.82 13.77 26.97
C ASP A 24 20.92 14.37 25.55
N GLY A 25 20.07 15.34 25.21
CA GLY A 25 20.12 16.13 24.00
C GLY A 25 19.52 15.41 22.79
N ASP A 26 18.66 14.43 23.00
CA ASP A 26 18.10 13.59 21.94
C ASP A 26 16.81 14.14 21.31
N GLY A 27 16.31 15.26 21.87
CA GLY A 27 15.13 16.00 21.44
C GLY A 27 13.85 15.68 22.23
N TYR A 28 13.90 14.81 23.24
CA TYR A 28 12.76 14.51 24.12
C TYR A 28 12.98 15.09 25.52
N SER A 29 11.89 15.51 26.16
CA SER A 29 11.98 15.99 27.55
C SER A 29 11.97 14.83 28.54
N ASN A 30 12.62 15.02 29.69
CA ASN A 30 12.67 14.03 30.79
C ASN A 30 11.27 13.49 31.16
N GLN A 31 10.23 14.34 31.08
CA GLN A 31 8.85 13.95 31.30
C GLN A 31 8.29 13.01 30.22
N GLN A 32 8.59 13.27 28.94
CA GLN A 32 8.16 12.42 27.84
C GLN A 32 8.79 11.03 27.95
N GLU A 33 10.05 10.98 28.36
CA GLU A 33 10.78 9.75 28.60
C GLU A 33 10.28 8.97 29.81
N TYR A 34 9.95 9.66 30.91
CA TYR A 34 9.26 9.05 32.06
C TYR A 34 7.93 8.40 31.64
N MET A 35 7.12 9.09 30.82
CA MET A 35 5.85 8.56 30.32
C MET A 35 6.04 7.36 29.40
N ALA A 36 7.13 7.35 28.61
CA ALA A 36 7.45 6.30 27.66
C ALA A 36 8.30 5.16 28.24
N ARG A 37 8.77 5.27 29.49
CA ARG A 37 9.72 4.37 30.14
C ARG A 37 11.04 4.24 29.37
N SER A 38 11.52 5.34 28.80
CA SER A 38 12.85 5.45 28.21
C SER A 38 13.86 6.08 29.19
N ASP A 39 15.14 6.13 28.82
CA ASP A 39 16.23 6.51 29.72
C ASP A 39 16.72 7.94 29.42
N PRO A 40 16.42 8.93 30.28
CA PRO A 40 16.80 10.34 30.09
C PRO A 40 18.31 10.64 30.19
N ASN A 41 19.16 9.62 30.32
CA ASN A 41 20.61 9.76 30.26
C ASN A 41 21.22 9.08 29.02
N ASP A 42 20.41 8.45 28.16
CA ASP A 42 20.88 7.71 26.99
C ASP A 42 20.19 8.21 25.72
N PRO A 43 20.89 8.97 24.85
CA PRO A 43 20.29 9.54 23.64
C PRO A 43 19.92 8.50 22.58
N ALA A 44 20.24 7.21 22.80
CA ALA A 44 19.76 6.09 22.01
C ALA A 44 18.42 5.51 22.52
N SER A 45 18.05 5.78 23.77
CA SER A 45 16.84 5.30 24.44
C SER A 45 15.68 6.27 24.25
N LYS A 46 15.04 6.19 23.09
CA LYS A 46 13.99 7.15 22.70
C LYS A 46 12.59 6.68 23.10
N PRO A 47 11.66 7.59 23.44
CA PRO A 47 10.25 7.28 23.54
C PRO A 47 9.74 6.55 22.29
N ALA A 48 9.23 5.33 22.46
CA ALA A 48 8.60 4.61 21.36
C ALA A 48 7.41 5.44 20.84
N PRO A 49 7.21 5.56 19.51
CA PRO A 49 6.09 6.31 18.97
C PRO A 49 4.77 5.74 19.49
N LEU A 50 3.96 6.60 20.13
CA LEU A 50 2.65 6.23 20.64
C LEU A 50 1.77 5.71 19.49
N ARG A 51 1.52 4.40 19.49
CA ARG A 51 0.56 3.78 18.58
C ARG A 51 -0.85 4.01 19.12
N LEU A 52 -1.42 5.18 18.84
CA LEU A 52 -2.79 5.56 19.20
C LEU A 52 -3.82 4.87 18.28
N GLY A 53 -3.89 3.54 18.35
CA GLY A 53 -4.88 2.75 17.64
C GLY A 53 -5.14 1.46 18.41
N SER A 54 -6.29 1.38 19.09
CA SER A 54 -6.77 0.15 19.70
C SER A 54 -8.01 -0.33 18.93
N ASN A 55 -8.14 -1.63 18.72
CA ASN A 55 -9.27 -2.26 18.04
C ASN A 55 -9.50 -1.85 16.56
N LEU A 56 -8.50 -1.27 15.88
CA LEU A 56 -8.59 -1.07 14.43
C LEU A 56 -8.44 -2.42 13.71
N GLY A 57 -9.41 -2.74 12.85
CA GLY A 57 -9.26 -3.85 11.91
C GLY A 57 -8.18 -3.54 10.88
N GLY A 58 -7.48 -4.57 10.39
CA GLY A 58 -6.59 -4.40 9.24
C GLY A 58 -7.37 -3.89 8.03
N ILE A 59 -6.72 -3.09 7.18
CA ILE A 59 -7.30 -2.73 5.89
C ILE A 59 -7.42 -4.02 5.08
N SER A 60 -8.63 -4.36 4.67
CA SER A 60 -8.93 -5.54 3.86
C SER A 60 -9.84 -5.13 2.71
N ASP A 61 -9.68 -5.81 1.58
CA ASP A 61 -10.42 -5.54 0.35
C ASP A 61 -11.94 -5.73 0.48
N TRP A 62 -12.36 -6.64 1.35
CA TRP A 62 -13.77 -6.90 1.65
C TRP A 62 -14.38 -5.96 2.70
N SER A 63 -13.60 -5.02 3.25
CA SER A 63 -14.07 -4.11 4.29
C SER A 63 -15.03 -3.05 3.75
N THR A 64 -16.09 -2.75 4.49
CA THR A 64 -17.03 -1.66 4.18
C THR A 64 -16.58 -0.30 4.68
N GLN A 65 -15.53 -0.24 5.51
CA GLN A 65 -15.13 0.96 6.27
C GLN A 65 -14.40 2.03 5.44
N ARG A 66 -14.02 1.72 4.19
CA ARG A 66 -13.45 2.61 3.16
C ARG A 66 -12.73 3.87 3.68
N PRO A 67 -11.59 3.71 4.35
CA PRO A 67 -10.88 4.86 4.92
C PRO A 67 -10.16 5.72 3.89
N PHE A 68 -10.12 5.32 2.61
CA PHE A 68 -9.35 6.00 1.56
C PHE A 68 -10.21 6.31 0.33
N THR A 69 -10.00 7.50 -0.23
CA THR A 69 -10.45 7.85 -1.58
C THR A 69 -9.75 6.98 -2.63
N ASN A 70 -8.44 6.72 -2.44
CA ASN A 70 -7.72 5.73 -3.25
C ASN A 70 -8.05 4.32 -2.78
N LEU A 71 -8.96 3.66 -3.49
CA LEU A 71 -9.39 2.29 -3.24
C LEU A 71 -8.28 1.27 -3.50
N PHE A 72 -7.29 1.59 -4.33
CA PHE A 72 -6.16 0.70 -4.60
C PHE A 72 -5.38 0.37 -3.32
N LYS A 73 -5.37 1.26 -2.32
CA LYS A 73 -4.74 0.98 -1.01
C LYS A 73 -5.41 -0.15 -0.22
N GLN A 74 -6.59 -0.60 -0.65
CA GLN A 74 -7.32 -1.71 -0.03
C GLN A 74 -7.14 -3.02 -0.80
N SER A 75 -6.44 -3.00 -1.95
CA SER A 75 -6.25 -4.20 -2.75
C SER A 75 -5.37 -5.21 -2.04
N ARG A 76 -5.52 -6.48 -2.42
CA ARG A 76 -4.61 -7.53 -1.97
C ARG A 76 -3.18 -7.28 -2.47
N PRO A 77 -2.17 -7.90 -1.82
CA PRO A 77 -0.82 -7.96 -2.37
C PRO A 77 -0.82 -8.52 -3.80
N TRP A 78 0.26 -8.25 -4.53
CA TRP A 78 0.44 -8.78 -5.88
C TRP A 78 0.40 -10.31 -5.89
N LEU A 79 -0.42 -10.84 -6.78
CA LEU A 79 -0.54 -12.24 -7.15
C LEU A 79 0.29 -12.46 -8.42
N THR A 80 1.12 -13.49 -8.44
CA THR A 80 1.80 -13.88 -9.70
C THR A 80 0.87 -14.75 -10.52
N GLN A 81 0.65 -14.36 -11.77
CA GLN A 81 -0.29 -15.01 -12.67
C GLN A 81 0.35 -15.28 -14.04
N CYS A 82 -0.29 -16.15 -14.80
CA CYS A 82 0.04 -16.44 -16.19
C CYS A 82 -1.26 -16.48 -17.02
N ASP A 83 -1.14 -16.43 -18.34
CA ASP A 83 -2.27 -16.51 -19.26
C ASP A 83 -2.01 -17.57 -20.32
N ASN A 84 -2.87 -18.59 -20.41
CA ASN A 84 -2.74 -19.69 -21.39
C ASN A 84 -2.71 -19.23 -22.85
N SER A 85 -3.18 -18.01 -23.15
CA SER A 85 -3.09 -17.43 -24.50
C SER A 85 -1.74 -16.80 -24.81
N ARG A 86 -0.92 -16.52 -23.79
CA ARG A 86 0.37 -15.81 -23.89
C ARG A 86 1.55 -16.67 -23.46
N ASP A 87 1.34 -17.58 -22.51
CA ASP A 87 2.36 -18.36 -21.85
C ASP A 87 2.13 -19.85 -22.10
N SER A 88 3.11 -20.49 -22.72
CA SER A 88 3.02 -21.90 -23.12
C SER A 88 3.06 -22.88 -21.94
N ASP A 89 3.62 -22.47 -20.81
CA ASP A 89 3.77 -23.26 -19.59
C ASP A 89 2.66 -22.98 -18.55
N CYS A 90 1.76 -22.05 -18.85
CA CYS A 90 0.66 -21.73 -17.97
C CYS A 90 -0.29 -22.91 -17.83
N ASN A 91 -0.69 -23.20 -16.59
CA ASN A 91 -1.57 -24.31 -16.23
C ASN A 91 -2.98 -23.85 -15.84
N GLY A 92 -3.34 -22.60 -16.19
CA GLY A 92 -4.63 -21.99 -15.88
C GLY A 92 -4.93 -21.78 -14.39
N ARG A 93 -3.92 -21.90 -13.50
CA ARG A 93 -4.12 -21.61 -12.08
C ARG A 93 -4.37 -20.12 -11.86
N TRP A 94 -5.15 -19.83 -10.82
CA TRP A 94 -5.38 -18.45 -10.39
C TRP A 94 -4.09 -17.74 -9.98
N GLU A 95 -3.15 -18.48 -9.38
CA GLU A 95 -1.87 -17.95 -8.92
C GLU A 95 -0.77 -18.99 -9.13
N THR A 96 0.40 -18.54 -9.59
CA THR A 96 1.57 -19.41 -9.80
C THR A 96 2.34 -19.67 -8.50
N ASN A 97 2.08 -18.88 -7.44
CA ASN A 97 2.74 -18.91 -6.12
C ASN A 97 4.24 -18.57 -6.20
N GLU A 98 4.59 -17.62 -7.05
CA GLU A 98 5.96 -17.18 -7.29
C GLU A 98 6.17 -15.73 -6.82
N ASN A 99 5.34 -15.26 -5.89
CA ASN A 99 5.31 -13.87 -5.41
C ASN A 99 6.67 -13.41 -4.87
N ALA A 100 7.47 -14.31 -4.31
CA ALA A 100 8.83 -14.03 -3.86
C ALA A 100 9.82 -13.67 -4.98
N LYS A 101 9.48 -13.98 -6.24
CA LYS A 101 10.28 -13.65 -7.43
C LYS A 101 9.89 -12.33 -8.09
N LEU A 102 8.88 -11.61 -7.57
CA LEU A 102 8.47 -10.31 -8.10
C LEU A 102 9.61 -9.29 -7.93
N ASP A 103 9.98 -8.62 -9.02
CA ASP A 103 10.90 -7.48 -8.98
C ASP A 103 10.11 -6.23 -8.58
N LEU A 104 10.12 -5.94 -7.27
CA LEU A 104 9.42 -4.80 -6.68
C LEU A 104 10.40 -3.68 -6.31
N ASP A 105 9.92 -2.43 -6.37
CA ASP A 105 10.63 -1.29 -5.77
C ASP A 105 10.41 -1.22 -4.24
N ALA A 106 10.97 -0.18 -3.60
CA ALA A 106 10.84 0.03 -2.16
C ALA A 106 9.39 0.29 -1.70
N ASP A 107 8.54 0.77 -2.60
CA ASP A 107 7.11 1.06 -2.35
C ASP A 107 6.20 -0.11 -2.75
N GLY A 108 6.76 -1.20 -3.29
CA GLY A 108 6.05 -2.41 -3.70
C GLY A 108 5.50 -2.39 -5.13
N TRP A 109 5.96 -1.48 -5.99
CA TRP A 109 5.57 -1.42 -7.40
C TRP A 109 6.37 -2.39 -8.27
N VAL A 110 5.70 -2.97 -9.26
CA VAL A 110 6.30 -3.98 -10.16
C VAL A 110 7.19 -3.28 -11.19
N LYS A 111 8.49 -3.44 -11.03
CA LYS A 111 9.51 -2.82 -11.89
C LYS A 111 9.67 -3.54 -13.22
N SER A 112 9.61 -4.86 -13.19
CA SER A 112 9.79 -5.69 -14.38
C SER A 112 8.97 -6.97 -14.28
N LEU A 113 8.65 -7.55 -15.43
CA LEU A 113 7.97 -8.83 -15.55
C LEU A 113 8.79 -9.73 -16.50
N PRO A 114 8.85 -11.04 -16.26
CA PRO A 114 9.40 -12.00 -17.21
C PRO A 114 8.71 -11.89 -18.57
N ALA A 115 9.44 -12.22 -19.64
CA ALA A 115 8.87 -12.15 -20.98
C ALA A 115 7.77 -13.24 -21.14
N PRO A 116 6.71 -12.97 -21.93
CA PRO A 116 5.72 -14.00 -22.24
C PRO A 116 6.40 -15.24 -22.84
N ALA A 117 5.98 -16.42 -22.39
CA ALA A 117 6.57 -17.74 -22.71
C ALA A 117 7.94 -18.07 -22.06
N GLU A 118 8.49 -17.23 -21.20
CA GLU A 118 9.50 -17.68 -20.24
C GLU A 118 8.83 -18.49 -19.10
N PRO A 119 9.48 -19.54 -18.57
CA PRO A 119 8.87 -20.35 -17.51
C PRO A 119 8.53 -19.53 -16.25
N GLY A 120 7.29 -19.63 -15.78
CA GLY A 120 6.82 -19.04 -14.52
C GLY A 120 5.63 -18.09 -14.67
N TYR A 121 5.76 -16.90 -14.11
CA TYR A 121 4.73 -15.86 -14.15
C TYR A 121 5.09 -14.78 -15.17
N SER A 122 4.08 -14.26 -15.86
CA SER A 122 4.22 -13.15 -16.82
C SER A 122 3.32 -11.96 -16.47
N ILE A 123 2.49 -12.11 -15.45
CA ILE A 123 1.47 -11.14 -15.02
C ILE A 123 1.58 -10.92 -13.51
N ALA A 124 1.51 -9.66 -13.10
CA ALA A 124 1.26 -9.29 -11.72
C ALA A 124 -0.18 -8.80 -11.59
N GLY A 125 -1.02 -9.55 -10.89
CA GLY A 125 -2.44 -9.24 -10.66
C GLY A 125 -2.70 -8.79 -9.24
N THR A 126 -3.69 -7.92 -9.04
CA THR A 126 -4.25 -7.64 -7.72
C THR A 126 -5.78 -7.63 -7.79
N VAL A 127 -6.42 -7.91 -6.67
CA VAL A 127 -7.87 -7.97 -6.56
C VAL A 127 -8.40 -7.10 -5.45
N LEU A 128 -9.62 -6.61 -5.64
CA LEU A 128 -10.45 -6.03 -4.60
C LEU A 128 -11.77 -6.81 -4.55
N ASP A 129 -11.94 -7.62 -3.51
CA ASP A 129 -13.19 -8.37 -3.24
C ASP A 129 -14.22 -7.50 -2.50
N VAL A 130 -14.65 -6.44 -3.17
CA VAL A 130 -15.55 -5.45 -2.58
C VAL A 130 -16.96 -6.03 -2.36
N PRO A 131 -17.65 -5.66 -1.27
CA PRO A 131 -18.98 -6.18 -0.97
C PRO A 131 -20.02 -5.69 -1.99
N LYS A 132 -21.14 -6.42 -2.14
CA LYS A 132 -22.20 -6.11 -3.13
C LYS A 132 -22.85 -4.73 -2.99
N ASN A 133 -22.80 -4.12 -1.81
CA ASN A 133 -23.28 -2.75 -1.60
C ASN A 133 -22.26 -1.71 -2.08
N PHE A 134 -21.15 -2.13 -2.68
CA PHE A 134 -20.20 -1.22 -3.28
C PHE A 134 -20.85 -0.53 -4.49
N PRO A 135 -20.71 0.80 -4.59
CA PRO A 135 -21.33 1.56 -5.65
C PRO A 135 -20.66 1.20 -6.97
N SER A 136 -21.36 0.42 -7.78
CA SER A 136 -21.04 0.26 -9.21
C SER A 136 -21.12 1.61 -9.92
N GLY A 137 -20.36 1.76 -11.00
CA GLY A 137 -20.34 2.97 -11.81
C GLY A 137 -18.96 3.28 -12.37
N ARG A 138 -18.71 4.57 -12.63
CA ARG A 138 -17.49 5.05 -13.29
C ARG A 138 -16.38 5.34 -12.29
N TYR A 139 -15.23 4.76 -12.56
CA TYR A 139 -14.01 4.88 -11.79
C TYR A 139 -12.84 5.24 -12.69
N LEU A 140 -11.82 5.84 -12.09
CA LEU A 140 -10.59 6.20 -12.76
C LEU A 140 -9.45 5.43 -12.12
N LEU A 141 -8.67 4.76 -12.96
CA LEU A 141 -7.36 4.28 -12.57
C LEU A 141 -6.30 5.25 -13.12
N LEU A 142 -5.74 6.05 -12.22
CA LEU A 142 -4.63 6.93 -12.49
C LEU A 142 -3.32 6.19 -12.21
N TYR A 143 -2.33 6.34 -13.09
CA TYR A 143 -1.03 5.71 -12.92
C TYR A 143 0.05 6.51 -13.63
N GLU A 144 1.29 6.31 -13.20
CA GLU A 144 2.47 6.86 -13.85
C GLU A 144 3.27 5.73 -14.49
N GLY A 145 4.00 6.06 -15.56
CA GLY A 145 4.87 5.12 -16.26
C GLY A 145 4.24 4.47 -17.48
N GLU A 146 5.03 3.58 -18.09
CA GLU A 146 4.69 2.87 -19.31
C GLU A 146 4.44 1.40 -19.03
N GLY A 147 3.33 0.89 -19.58
CA GLY A 147 2.95 -0.49 -19.41
C GLY A 147 1.55 -0.77 -19.94
N THR A 148 1.11 -2.01 -19.78
CA THR A 148 -0.22 -2.47 -20.22
C THR A 148 -0.97 -3.06 -19.05
N LEU A 149 -2.05 -2.37 -18.66
CA LEU A 149 -3.00 -2.80 -17.66
C LEU A 149 -4.19 -3.50 -18.33
N GLN A 150 -4.61 -4.62 -17.75
CA GLN A 150 -5.82 -5.33 -18.11
C GLN A 150 -6.77 -5.38 -16.91
N TYR A 151 -8.07 -5.37 -17.22
CA TYR A 151 -9.14 -5.34 -16.24
C TYR A 151 -10.07 -6.50 -16.52
N LYS A 152 -10.38 -7.27 -15.49
CA LYS A 152 -11.21 -8.47 -15.59
C LYS A 152 -12.28 -8.48 -14.50
N LEU A 153 -13.25 -9.38 -14.68
CA LEU A 153 -14.35 -9.63 -13.74
C LEU A 153 -15.19 -8.37 -13.48
N GLY A 154 -15.11 -7.80 -12.28
CA GLY A 154 -15.87 -6.64 -11.83
C GLY A 154 -15.49 -5.31 -12.49
N ALA A 155 -14.39 -5.27 -13.26
CA ALA A 155 -13.92 -4.04 -13.91
C ALA A 155 -13.78 -4.22 -15.43
N GLN A 156 -14.25 -3.22 -16.17
CA GLN A 156 -14.13 -3.13 -17.61
C GLN A 156 -13.57 -1.77 -18.02
N LYS A 157 -12.53 -1.77 -18.86
CA LYS A 157 -11.97 -0.53 -19.41
C LYS A 157 -12.84 0.07 -20.50
N LEU A 158 -13.17 1.35 -20.36
CA LEU A 158 -13.79 2.17 -21.38
C LEU A 158 -12.70 2.80 -22.26
N SER A 159 -12.22 2.02 -23.24
CA SER A 159 -11.03 2.38 -24.03
C SER A 159 -11.19 3.67 -24.84
N ALA A 160 -12.41 4.02 -25.24
CA ALA A 160 -12.69 5.26 -25.99
C ALA A 160 -12.50 6.54 -25.15
N GLU A 161 -12.54 6.42 -23.82
CA GLU A 161 -12.44 7.55 -22.88
C GLU A 161 -11.14 7.52 -22.08
N SER A 162 -10.36 6.44 -22.23
CA SER A 162 -9.10 6.24 -21.52
C SER A 162 -7.94 6.86 -22.30
N THR A 163 -7.02 7.49 -21.57
CA THR A 163 -5.78 8.06 -22.10
C THR A 163 -4.58 7.50 -21.35
N ALA A 164 -3.37 7.65 -21.89
CA ALA A 164 -2.17 7.21 -21.18
C ALA A 164 -2.08 7.86 -19.78
N GLY A 165 -1.87 7.04 -18.74
CA GLY A 165 -1.83 7.47 -17.34
C GLY A 165 -3.21 7.68 -16.68
N ARG A 166 -4.31 7.53 -17.44
CA ARG A 166 -5.69 7.69 -16.94
C ARG A 166 -6.64 6.74 -17.67
N ASP A 167 -6.91 5.61 -17.04
CA ASP A 167 -7.90 4.66 -17.53
C ASP A 167 -9.27 4.92 -16.91
N VAL A 168 -10.30 5.00 -17.75
CA VAL A 168 -11.69 5.09 -17.32
C VAL A 168 -12.26 3.68 -17.27
N LEU A 169 -12.77 3.30 -16.10
CA LEU A 169 -13.30 1.97 -15.81
C LEU A 169 -14.80 2.05 -15.50
N ASP A 170 -15.55 1.12 -16.08
CA ASP A 170 -16.88 0.75 -15.60
C ASP A 170 -16.73 -0.39 -14.60
N ILE A 171 -17.05 -0.13 -13.34
CA ILE A 171 -17.03 -1.12 -12.26
C ILE A 171 -18.45 -1.58 -11.99
N ASP A 172 -18.66 -2.90 -12.07
CA ASP A 172 -19.89 -3.53 -11.62
C ASP A 172 -19.60 -4.73 -10.72
N VAL A 173 -19.92 -4.58 -9.44
CA VAL A 173 -19.64 -5.58 -8.41
C VAL A 173 -20.52 -6.82 -8.52
N ASN A 174 -21.55 -6.80 -9.36
CA ASN A 174 -22.33 -7.99 -9.70
C ASN A 174 -21.59 -8.90 -10.70
N ARG A 175 -20.60 -8.38 -11.45
CA ARG A 175 -19.74 -9.18 -12.34
C ARG A 175 -18.63 -9.92 -11.60
N GLY A 176 -18.42 -9.63 -10.32
CA GLY A 176 -17.43 -10.26 -9.46
C GLY A 176 -16.47 -9.25 -8.84
N LEU A 177 -15.37 -9.77 -8.29
CA LEU A 177 -14.30 -8.94 -7.72
C LEU A 177 -13.65 -8.04 -8.78
N ILE A 178 -13.09 -6.91 -8.36
CA ILE A 178 -12.34 -6.03 -9.25
C ILE A 178 -10.97 -6.66 -9.45
N HIS A 179 -10.63 -7.06 -10.68
CA HIS A 179 -9.34 -7.67 -10.99
C HIS A 179 -8.53 -6.75 -11.91
N ILE A 180 -7.36 -6.32 -11.43
CA ILE A 180 -6.43 -5.47 -12.17
C ILE A 180 -5.16 -6.28 -12.42
N GLN A 181 -4.70 -6.35 -13.67
CA GLN A 181 -3.54 -7.12 -14.08
C GLN A 181 -2.54 -6.21 -14.80
N ILE A 182 -1.29 -6.21 -14.34
CA ILE A 182 -0.15 -5.67 -15.08
C ILE A 182 0.37 -6.79 -15.99
N THR A 183 0.29 -6.57 -17.29
CA THR A 183 0.74 -7.55 -18.31
C THR A 183 2.00 -7.12 -19.06
N ALA A 184 2.44 -5.87 -18.84
CA ALA A 184 3.70 -5.31 -19.26
C ALA A 184 3.97 -4.05 -18.41
N THR A 185 5.22 -3.82 -18.03
CA THR A 185 5.68 -2.64 -17.30
C THR A 185 7.11 -2.33 -17.76
N ASP A 186 7.43 -1.06 -17.97
CA ASP A 186 8.70 -0.59 -18.57
C ASP A 186 9.12 -1.38 -19.84
N PRO A 187 8.28 -1.44 -20.88
CA PRO A 187 8.56 -2.22 -22.09
C PRO A 187 9.85 -1.78 -22.80
N ASN A 188 10.24 -0.52 -22.63
CA ASN A 188 11.44 0.06 -23.22
C ASN A 188 12.70 -0.09 -22.34
N LYS A 189 12.60 -0.73 -21.18
CA LYS A 189 13.70 -0.89 -20.20
C LYS A 189 14.39 0.43 -19.85
N SER A 190 13.59 1.48 -19.74
CA SER A 190 13.98 2.86 -19.49
C SER A 190 13.97 3.24 -18.01
N GLY A 191 13.46 2.36 -17.15
CA GLY A 191 13.13 2.64 -15.75
C GLY A 191 11.75 3.29 -15.56
N ASN A 192 10.96 3.44 -16.63
CA ASN A 192 9.63 4.05 -16.60
C ASN A 192 8.52 3.02 -16.33
N TYR A 193 8.65 2.25 -15.26
CA TYR A 193 7.68 1.23 -14.87
C TYR A 193 6.39 1.84 -14.28
N LEU A 194 5.31 1.06 -14.33
CA LEU A 194 4.01 1.42 -13.77
C LEU A 194 4.09 1.56 -12.25
N ARG A 195 3.73 2.75 -11.76
CA ARG A 195 3.73 3.08 -10.33
C ARG A 195 2.63 4.07 -9.98
N ASN A 196 2.45 4.32 -8.70
CA ASN A 196 1.48 5.28 -8.17
C ASN A 196 0.04 5.02 -8.65
N LEU A 197 -0.35 3.74 -8.73
CA LEU A 197 -1.71 3.36 -9.12
C LEU A 197 -2.72 3.88 -8.08
N ARG A 198 -3.70 4.64 -8.57
CA ARG A 198 -4.80 5.18 -7.77
C ARG A 198 -6.12 4.84 -8.41
N LEU A 199 -6.96 4.10 -7.68
CA LEU A 199 -8.32 3.80 -8.09
C LEU A 199 -9.28 4.71 -7.32
N ILE A 200 -9.92 5.64 -8.01
CA ILE A 200 -10.84 6.63 -7.43
C ILE A 200 -12.16 6.63 -8.18
N ARG A 201 -13.25 7.11 -7.57
CA ARG A 201 -14.47 7.39 -8.34
C ARG A 201 -14.22 8.57 -9.26
N GLU A 202 -14.85 8.56 -10.42
CA GLU A 202 -14.77 9.71 -11.33
C GLU A 202 -15.30 10.99 -10.69
N ALA A 203 -16.33 10.89 -9.84
CA ALA A 203 -16.88 12.02 -9.10
C ALA A 203 -15.91 12.64 -8.08
N ASP A 204 -14.90 11.91 -7.63
CA ASP A 204 -13.95 12.34 -6.59
C ASP A 204 -12.64 12.89 -7.19
N GLU A 205 -12.50 12.95 -8.52
CA GLU A 205 -11.26 13.40 -9.21
C GLU A 205 -10.91 14.88 -8.94
N ALA A 206 -11.91 15.72 -8.66
CA ALA A 206 -11.76 17.17 -8.51
C ALA A 206 -11.60 17.69 -7.06
N THR A 207 -11.53 16.78 -6.09
CA THR A 207 -11.39 17.07 -4.64
C THR A 207 -10.01 16.73 -4.12
#